data_AF-A0A920J7U1-F1
#
_entry.id   AF-A0A920J7U1-F1
#
_cell.length_a   1.000
_cell.length_b   1.000
_cell.length_c   1.000
_cell.angle_alpha   90.00
_cell.angle_beta   90.00
_cell.angle_gamma   90.00
#
_symmetry.space_group_name_H-M   'P 1'
#
loop_
_entity.id
_entity.type
_entity.pdbx_description
1 polymer ?
#
loop_
_entity_poly.entity_id
_entity_poly.type
_entity_poly.pdbx_seq_one_letter_code
_entity_poly.pdbx_strand_id
1 'polypeptide(L)'
;MSASLKELEEDVMIISQFTLAAITNKGNKPSFHKAAKPNKAKEIYDQFVQIFKDSSLNVQTGKFGEIMNITLTNKGPITFNFRT
;
A
#
# COMPACT_ATOMS: atom_id res chain seq x y z
N MET A 1 20.12 -7.15 6.50
CA MET A 1 19.60 -5.77 6.48
C MET A 1 19.28 -5.37 7.89
N SER A 2 19.95 -4.35 8.41
CA SER A 2 19.86 -3.92 9.82
C SER A 2 19.36 -2.49 9.99
N ALA A 3 18.98 -1.82 8.89
CA ALA A 3 18.50 -0.44 8.90
C ALA A 3 17.10 -0.36 8.30
N SER A 4 16.29 0.51 8.87
CA SER A 4 14.94 0.88 8.43
C SER A 4 14.98 1.95 7.34
N LEU A 5 13.84 2.15 6.66
CA LEU A 5 13.68 3.21 5.65
C LEU A 5 13.99 4.60 6.21
N LYS A 6 13.65 4.85 7.48
CA LYS A 6 13.89 6.14 8.14
C LYS A 6 15.36 6.39 8.43
N GLU A 7 16.11 5.37 8.83
CA GLU A 7 17.55 5.48 9.08
C GLU A 7 18.35 5.68 7.77
N LEU A 8 17.79 5.22 6.65
CA LEU A 8 18.39 5.37 5.32
C LEU A 8 17.87 6.59 4.55
N GLU A 9 16.93 7.36 5.13
CA GLU A 9 16.28 8.51 4.49
C GLU A 9 15.71 8.20 3.09
N GLU A 10 15.18 6.98 2.92
CA GLU A 10 14.65 6.51 1.64
C GLU A 10 13.22 7.03 1.38
N ASP A 11 12.89 7.22 0.10
CA ASP A 11 11.57 7.64 -0.34
C ASP A 11 10.53 6.52 -0.18
N VAL A 12 9.28 6.91 0.08
CA VAL A 12 8.14 5.98 0.20
C VAL A 12 7.08 6.30 -0.84
N MET A 13 6.61 5.28 -1.57
CA MET A 13 5.46 5.40 -2.48
C MET A 13 4.28 4.58 -1.95
N ILE A 14 3.15 5.24 -1.68
CA ILE A 14 1.95 4.62 -1.11
C ILE A 14 0.83 4.56 -2.16
N ILE A 15 0.48 3.35 -2.58
CA ILE A 15 -0.56 3.09 -3.59
C ILE A 15 -1.73 2.33 -2.96
N SER A 16 -2.96 2.81 -3.21
CA SER A 16 -4.17 2.10 -2.79
C SER A 16 -4.34 0.79 -3.57
N GLN A 17 -4.37 -0.36 -2.88
CA GLN A 17 -4.49 -1.68 -3.52
C GLN A 17 -5.53 -2.57 -2.83
N PHE A 18 -6.82 -2.40 -3.18
CA PHE A 18 -7.90 -3.18 -2.57
C PHE A 18 -7.79 -4.69 -2.83
N THR A 19 -7.09 -5.10 -3.89
CA THR A 19 -7.00 -6.51 -4.25
C THR A 19 -6.20 -7.34 -3.25
N LEU A 20 -5.38 -6.71 -2.40
CA LEU A 20 -4.70 -7.39 -1.30
C LEU A 20 -5.66 -7.92 -0.23
N ALA A 21 -6.87 -7.37 -0.15
CA ALA A 21 -7.96 -7.87 0.70
C ALA A 21 -8.79 -8.99 0.04
N ALA A 22 -8.36 -9.51 -1.12
CA ALA A 22 -9.03 -10.61 -1.80
C ALA A 22 -9.07 -11.87 -0.93
N ILE A 23 -10.20 -12.57 -1.01
CA ILE A 23 -10.33 -13.95 -0.58
C ILE A 23 -10.23 -14.81 -1.84
N THR A 24 -9.21 -15.65 -1.87
CA THR A 24 -8.81 -16.46 -3.03
C THR A 24 -8.84 -17.96 -2.74
N ASN A 25 -9.49 -18.38 -1.65
CA ASN A 25 -9.49 -19.77 -1.19
C ASN A 25 -10.48 -20.70 -1.92
N LYS A 26 -11.31 -20.17 -2.84
CA LYS A 26 -12.31 -20.96 -3.58
C LYS A 26 -12.46 -20.47 -5.03
N GLY A 27 -12.32 -21.40 -5.97
CA GLY A 27 -12.48 -21.15 -7.40
C GLY A 27 -11.45 -20.17 -7.98
N ASN A 28 -11.71 -19.70 -9.20
CA ASN A 28 -10.77 -18.85 -9.95
C ASN A 28 -11.08 -17.35 -9.84
N LYS A 29 -12.21 -16.97 -9.22
CA LYS A 29 -12.65 -15.58 -9.08
C LYS A 29 -12.41 -15.09 -7.65
N PRO A 30 -11.55 -14.08 -7.42
CA PRO A 30 -11.37 -13.52 -6.09
C PRO A 30 -12.67 -12.86 -5.59
N SER A 31 -12.90 -12.95 -4.28
CA SER A 31 -14.00 -12.25 -3.60
C SER A 31 -13.47 -11.12 -2.73
N PHE A 32 -14.18 -9.99 -2.70
CA PHE A 32 -13.77 -8.79 -1.96
C PHE A 32 -14.79 -8.39 -0.88
N HIS A 33 -15.67 -9.30 -0.48
CA HIS A 33 -16.75 -8.99 0.46
C HIS A 33 -16.27 -8.55 1.86
N LYS A 34 -15.01 -8.83 2.23
CA LYS A 34 -14.39 -8.35 3.47
C LYS A 34 -13.60 -7.04 3.31
N ALA A 35 -13.43 -6.55 2.08
CA ALA A 35 -12.77 -5.27 1.86
C ALA A 35 -13.67 -4.12 2.37
N ALA A 36 -13.05 -3.07 2.90
CA ALA A 36 -13.77 -1.87 3.30
C ALA A 36 -14.49 -1.24 2.08
N LYS A 37 -15.66 -0.65 2.31
CA LYS A 37 -16.38 0.12 1.29
C LYS A 37 -15.52 1.31 0.81
N PRO A 38 -15.68 1.79 -0.44
CA PRO A 38 -14.81 2.82 -1.02
C PRO A 38 -14.59 4.07 -0.15
N ASN A 39 -15.67 4.65 0.40
CA ASN A 39 -15.57 5.83 1.26
C ASN A 39 -14.71 5.56 2.51
N LYS A 40 -14.97 4.43 3.17
CA LYS A 40 -14.21 4.06 4.38
C LYS A 40 -12.76 3.69 4.06
N ALA A 41 -12.54 3.00 2.94
CA ALA A 41 -11.22 2.67 2.45
C ALA A 41 -10.41 3.93 2.11
N LYS A 42 -11.05 4.95 1.54
CA LYS A 42 -10.41 6.23 1.26
C LYS A 42 -9.99 6.95 2.54
N GLU A 43 -10.88 7.02 3.55
CA GLU A 43 -10.54 7.61 4.85
C GLU A 43 -9.31 6.93 5.49
N ILE A 44 -9.29 5.58 5.49
CA ILE A 44 -8.19 4.80 6.05
C ILE A 44 -6.90 5.05 5.25
N TYR A 45 -6.99 5.07 3.92
CA TYR A 45 -5.86 5.36 3.04
C TYR A 45 -5.28 6.75 3.29
N ASP A 46 -6.13 7.78 3.35
CA ASP A 46 -5.71 9.17 3.58
C ASP A 46 -5.05 9.31 4.96
N GLN A 47 -5.60 8.68 6.00
CA GLN A 47 -5.01 8.65 7.34
C GLN A 47 -3.65 7.95 7.34
N PHE A 48 -3.53 6.81 6.66
CA PHE A 48 -2.27 6.08 6.55
C PHE A 48 -1.20 6.92 5.84
N VAL A 49 -1.55 7.59 4.73
CA VAL A 49 -0.65 8.52 4.03
C VAL A 49 -0.21 9.65 4.96
N GLN A 50 -1.12 10.21 5.75
CA GLN A 50 -0.80 11.32 6.67
C GLN A 50 0.23 10.91 7.72
N ILE A 51 0.08 9.72 8.31
CA ILE A 51 1.04 9.18 9.30
C ILE A 51 2.47 9.14 8.73
N PHE A 52 2.64 8.75 7.46
CA PHE A 52 3.96 8.72 6.81
C PHE A 52 4.47 10.11 6.46
N LYS A 53 3.59 11.03 6.05
CA LYS A 53 3.98 12.43 5.81
C LYS A 53 4.48 13.12 7.08
N ASP A 54 3.92 12.75 8.22
CA ASP A 54 4.35 13.26 9.53
C ASP A 54 5.68 12.64 10.00
N SER A 55 6.17 11.58 9.35
CA SER A 55 7.36 10.82 9.78
C SER A 55 8.69 11.31 9.18
N SER A 56 8.73 12.55 8.66
CA SER A 56 9.86 13.20 7.97
C SER A 56 10.39 12.50 6.71
N LEU A 57 9.66 11.50 6.20
CA LEU A 57 10.00 10.81 4.96
C LEU A 57 9.44 11.59 3.76
N ASN A 58 10.11 11.51 2.62
CA ASN A 58 9.52 11.95 1.37
C ASN A 58 8.50 10.90 0.90
N VAL A 59 7.23 11.31 0.81
CA VAL A 59 6.11 10.42 0.53
C VAL A 59 5.45 10.80 -0.79
N GLN A 60 5.49 9.87 -1.73
CA GLN A 60 4.75 9.91 -2.99
C GLN A 60 3.47 9.06 -2.89
N THR A 61 2.41 9.49 -3.56
CA THR A 61 1.12 8.81 -3.52
C THR A 61 0.56 8.59 -4.92
N GLY A 62 -0.20 7.51 -5.09
CA GLY A 62 -1.08 7.34 -6.24
C GLY A 62 -2.35 8.19 -6.13
N LYS A 63 -3.32 7.91 -7.00
CA LYS A 63 -4.66 8.50 -6.94
C LYS A 63 -5.68 7.42 -6.58
N PHE A 64 -6.30 7.55 -5.40
CA PHE A 64 -7.25 6.55 -4.89
C PHE A 64 -8.41 6.33 -5.87
N GLY A 65 -8.69 5.06 -6.18
CA GLY A 65 -9.82 4.67 -7.04
C GLY A 65 -9.59 4.81 -8.54
N GLU A 66 -8.40 5.25 -8.96
CA GLU A 66 -8.05 5.38 -10.37
C GLU A 66 -7.27 4.18 -10.89
N ILE A 67 -7.35 3.96 -12.21
CA ILE A 67 -6.47 3.03 -12.91
C ILE A 67 -5.08 3.66 -13.00
N MET A 68 -4.05 2.93 -12.57
CA MET A 68 -2.67 3.42 -12.51
C MET A 68 -1.72 2.44 -13.19
N ASN A 69 -0.76 2.98 -13.95
CA ASN A 69 0.42 2.26 -14.40
C ASN A 69 1.58 2.61 -13.47
N ILE A 70 2.15 1.60 -12.80
CA ILE A 70 3.20 1.78 -11.79
C ILE A 70 4.47 1.12 -12.29
N THR A 71 5.55 1.88 -12.37
CA THR A 71 6.89 1.37 -12.66
C THR A 71 7.70 1.34 -11.37
N LEU A 72 8.37 0.23 -11.11
CA LEU A 72 9.31 0.12 -10.00
C LEU A 72 10.49 -0.79 -10.37
N THR A 73 11.64 -0.52 -9.77
CA THR A 73 12.80 -1.42 -9.82
C THR A 73 12.96 -2.06 -8.44
N ASN A 74 12.71 -3.37 -8.35
CA ASN A 74 12.84 -4.07 -7.07
C ASN A 74 14.30 -4.47 -6.84
N LYS A 75 15.05 -3.62 -6.14
CA LYS A 75 16.46 -3.85 -5.80
C LYS A 75 16.57 -4.88 -4.66
N GLY A 76 16.92 -6.11 -5.01
CA GLY A 76 17.02 -7.25 -4.09
C GLY A 76 16.73 -8.55 -4.84
N PRO A 77 15.44 -8.93 -5.02
CA PRO A 77 14.24 -8.32 -4.45
C PRO A 77 13.92 -8.84 -3.05
N ILE A 78 13.32 -7.97 -2.23
CA ILE A 78 12.86 -8.28 -0.86
C ILE A 78 11.42 -7.82 -0.75
N THR A 79 10.52 -8.70 -0.35
CA THR A 79 9.09 -8.41 -0.25
C THR A 79 8.58 -8.86 1.10
N PHE A 80 7.92 -7.95 1.82
CA PHE A 80 7.26 -8.24 3.08
C PHE A 80 5.75 -8.08 2.92
N ASN A 81 4.99 -8.96 3.57
CA ASN A 81 3.54 -8.84 3.67
C ASN A 81 3.19 -8.57 5.13
N PHE A 82 2.73 -7.35 5.41
CA PHE A 82 2.28 -6.96 6.74
C PHE A 82 0.77 -7.09 6.84
N ARG A 83 0.31 -7.64 7.97
CA ARG A 83 -1.11 -7.69 8.36
C ARG A 83 -1.22 -7.13 9.77
N THR A 84 -2.15 -6.20 9.97
CA THR A 84 -2.51 -5.62 11.26
C THR A 84 -3.81 -6.21 11.77
#